data_AF-A0A1W5D6H8-F1
#
_entry.id   AF-A0A1W5D6H8-F1
#
_cell.length_a   1.000
_cell.length_b   1.000
_cell.length_c   1.000
_cell.angle_alpha   90.00
_cell.angle_beta   90.00
_cell.angle_gamma   90.00
#
_symmetry.space_group_name_H-M   'P 1'
#
loop_
_entity.id
_entity.type
_entity.pdbx_description
1 polymer ?
#
loop_
_entity_poly.entity_id
_entity_poly.type
_entity_poly.pdbx_seq_one_letter_code
_entity_poly.pdbx_strand_id
1 'polypeptide(L)'
;MPPAHDLEERDTVTQLLYERPYHPGLYLERAQCYEHLGFSDLATGDAYRALLLTGEAQDESGDYHELALEALCEARNSGGERGRMNGAGNANGHITNGRGPASDDEDRSEYGSEDGSEYEEDKKAVQEISTTYALESYQKLARNLTQCGRLRTAFDFCQRGLMAFPKDDDLQHPRAAIPATHRGTQLQRDPS
;
A
#
# COMPACT_ATOMS: atom_id res chain seq x y z
N MET A 1 29.70 7.86 -0.68
CA MET A 1 29.64 6.54 -0.03
C MET A 1 28.24 6.43 0.54
N PRO A 2 27.46 5.37 0.25
CA PRO A 2 26.22 5.13 0.97
C PRO A 2 26.52 5.01 2.47
N PRO A 3 25.63 5.50 3.35
CA PRO A 3 25.88 5.45 4.79
C PRO A 3 25.86 3.98 5.26
N ALA A 4 26.82 3.60 6.11
CA ALA A 4 26.99 2.23 6.58
C ALA A 4 25.71 1.63 7.22
N HIS A 5 24.89 2.50 7.83
CA HIS A 5 23.61 2.14 8.42
C HIS A 5 22.64 1.50 7.42
N ASP A 6 22.54 2.00 6.17
CA ASP A 6 21.57 1.46 5.19
C ASP A 6 21.93 0.03 4.77
N LEU A 7 23.21 -0.34 4.80
CA LEU A 7 23.65 -1.70 4.48
C LEU A 7 23.31 -2.67 5.61
N GLU A 8 23.53 -2.26 6.86
CA GLU A 8 23.20 -3.05 8.06
C GLU A 8 21.67 -3.24 8.20
N GLU A 9 20.91 -2.18 7.94
CA GLU A 9 19.45 -2.22 7.94
C GLU A 9 18.92 -3.15 6.84
N ARG A 10 19.43 -3.02 5.61
CA ARG A 10 19.09 -3.95 4.51
C ARG A 10 19.35 -5.41 4.87
N ASP A 11 20.50 -5.71 5.49
CA ASP A 11 20.85 -7.09 5.87
C ASP A 11 19.92 -7.63 6.95
N THR A 12 19.57 -6.80 7.93
CA THR A 12 18.60 -7.13 8.98
C THR A 12 17.24 -7.46 8.37
N VAL A 13 16.71 -6.58 7.50
CA VAL A 13 15.41 -6.81 6.85
C VAL A 13 15.45 -8.03 5.93
N THR A 14 16.58 -8.28 5.26
CA THR A 14 16.75 -9.47 4.42
C THR A 14 16.69 -10.76 5.25
N GLN A 15 17.30 -10.78 6.44
CA GLN A 15 17.19 -11.91 7.35
C GLN A 15 15.75 -12.14 7.81
N LEU A 16 15.03 -11.06 8.16
CA LEU A 16 13.61 -11.15 8.53
C LEU A 16 12.75 -11.68 7.39
N LEU A 17 13.06 -11.35 6.13
CA LEU A 17 12.33 -11.85 4.96
C LEU A 17 12.54 -13.35 4.72
N TYR A 18 13.66 -13.94 5.14
CA TYR A 18 13.81 -15.40 5.11
C TYR A 18 12.85 -16.09 6.08
N GLU A 19 12.55 -15.45 7.20
CA GLU A 19 11.66 -15.97 8.25
C GLU A 19 10.18 -15.65 7.95
N ARG A 20 9.90 -14.49 7.35
CA ARG A 20 8.54 -13.95 7.11
C ARG A 20 8.37 -13.51 5.65
N PRO A 21 8.39 -14.43 4.67
CA PRO A 21 8.45 -14.11 3.24
C PRO A 21 7.16 -13.52 2.66
N TYR A 22 6.06 -13.56 3.40
CA TYR A 22 4.75 -13.03 3.01
C TYR A 22 4.43 -11.67 3.64
N HIS A 23 5.36 -11.06 4.36
CA HIS A 23 5.14 -9.78 5.04
C HIS A 23 5.41 -8.58 4.12
N PRO A 24 4.38 -7.93 3.54
CA PRO A 24 4.57 -6.83 2.56
C PRO A 24 5.38 -5.67 3.12
N GLY A 25 5.21 -5.33 4.40
CA GLY A 25 5.96 -4.25 5.05
C GLY A 25 7.48 -4.47 5.04
N LEU A 26 7.97 -5.70 5.12
CA LEU A 26 9.42 -5.97 5.12
C LEU A 26 10.01 -5.74 3.73
N TYR A 27 9.26 -6.02 2.67
CA TYR A 27 9.68 -5.66 1.31
C TYR A 27 9.70 -4.13 1.14
N LEU A 28 8.74 -3.39 1.69
CA LEU A 28 8.74 -1.92 1.64
C LEU A 28 9.92 -1.31 2.41
N GLU A 29 10.22 -1.84 3.59
CA GLU A 29 11.40 -1.47 4.40
C GLU A 29 12.69 -1.71 3.61
N ARG A 30 12.85 -2.90 2.99
CA ARG A 30 14.04 -3.20 2.19
C ARG A 30 14.10 -2.39 0.90
N ALA A 31 12.96 -2.09 0.27
CA ALA A 31 12.89 -1.19 -0.88
C ALA A 31 13.40 0.20 -0.53
N GLN A 32 13.07 0.73 0.66
CA GLN A 32 13.61 2.01 1.13
C GLN A 32 15.13 1.96 1.33
N CYS A 33 15.67 0.86 1.87
CA CYS A 33 17.11 0.68 1.96
C CYS A 33 17.75 0.72 0.56
N TYR A 34 17.18 0.01 -0.42
CA TYR A 34 17.66 0.06 -1.80
C TYR A 34 17.56 1.45 -2.42
N GLU A 35 16.50 2.21 -2.14
CA GLU A 35 16.37 3.61 -2.57
C GLU A 35 17.51 4.48 -2.03
N HIS A 36 17.82 4.39 -0.73
CA HIS A 36 18.90 5.17 -0.11
C HIS A 36 20.30 4.79 -0.64
N LEU A 37 20.49 3.50 -0.96
CA LEU A 37 21.70 2.97 -1.57
C LEU A 37 21.84 3.30 -3.06
N GLY A 38 20.79 3.82 -3.70
CA GLY A 38 20.76 4.16 -5.14
C GLY A 38 20.46 2.98 -6.07
N PHE A 39 19.91 1.89 -5.55
CA PHE A 39 19.53 0.68 -6.30
C PHE A 39 18.03 0.67 -6.63
N SER A 40 17.58 1.63 -7.44
CA SER A 40 16.16 1.81 -7.77
C SER A 40 15.53 0.60 -8.48
N ASP A 41 16.32 -0.19 -9.20
CA ASP A 41 15.86 -1.43 -9.86
C ASP A 41 15.51 -2.52 -8.84
N LEU A 42 16.34 -2.69 -7.81
CA LEU A 42 16.06 -3.60 -6.69
C LEU A 42 14.87 -3.10 -5.85
N ALA A 43 14.82 -1.80 -5.57
CA ALA A 43 13.69 -1.20 -4.86
C ALA A 43 12.36 -1.40 -5.60
N THR A 44 12.38 -1.34 -6.94
CA THR A 44 11.21 -1.64 -7.78
C THR A 44 10.72 -3.07 -7.58
N GLY A 45 11.65 -4.04 -7.54
CA GLY A 45 11.32 -5.46 -7.34
C GLY A 45 10.62 -5.70 -6.00
N ASP A 46 11.15 -5.12 -4.92
CA ASP A 46 10.57 -5.24 -3.59
C ASP A 46 9.21 -4.54 -3.48
N ALA A 47 9.07 -3.32 -4.00
CA ALA A 47 7.78 -2.62 -4.03
C ALA A 47 6.71 -3.38 -4.83
N TYR A 48 7.10 -4.03 -5.94
CA TYR A 48 6.18 -4.89 -6.69
C TYR A 48 5.75 -6.13 -5.90
N ARG A 49 6.70 -6.76 -5.18
CA ARG A 49 6.40 -7.92 -4.34
C ARG A 49 5.46 -7.57 -3.19
N ALA A 50 5.67 -6.41 -2.55
CA ALA A 50 4.76 -5.88 -1.54
C ALA A 50 3.34 -5.69 -2.11
N LEU A 51 3.21 -5.04 -3.28
CA LEU A 51 1.93 -4.84 -3.94
C LEU A 51 1.19 -6.16 -4.21
N LEU A 52 1.91 -7.18 -4.72
CA LEU A 52 1.31 -8.49 -4.95
C LEU A 52 0.77 -9.10 -3.66
N LEU A 53 1.56 -9.10 -2.58
CA LEU A 53 1.15 -9.64 -1.29
C LEU A 53 -0.06 -8.91 -0.70
N THR A 54 -0.15 -7.58 -0.88
CA THR A 54 -1.37 -6.84 -0.49
C THR A 54 -2.59 -7.28 -1.30
N GLY A 55 -2.41 -7.64 -2.58
CA GLY A 55 -3.48 -8.19 -3.41
C GLY A 55 -3.90 -9.60 -3.00
N GLU A 56 -2.94 -10.48 -2.70
CA GLU A 56 -3.20 -11.85 -2.21
C GLU A 56 -4.01 -11.84 -0.92
N ALA A 57 -3.70 -10.93 0.02
CA ALA A 57 -4.48 -10.79 1.26
C ALA A 57 -5.92 -10.31 1.04
N GLN A 58 -6.24 -9.77 -0.14
CA GLN A 58 -7.58 -9.27 -0.50
C GLN A 58 -8.38 -10.29 -1.31
N ASP A 59 -7.70 -11.27 -1.90
CA ASP A 59 -8.31 -12.31 -2.71
C ASP A 59 -8.44 -13.58 -1.89
N GLU A 60 -9.62 -13.82 -1.30
CA GLU A 60 -9.93 -15.03 -0.52
C GLU A 60 -9.76 -16.34 -1.33
N SER A 61 -9.68 -16.24 -2.67
CA SER A 61 -9.44 -17.40 -3.55
C SER A 61 -7.97 -17.63 -3.91
N GLY A 62 -7.07 -16.74 -3.47
CA GLY A 62 -5.64 -16.79 -3.76
C GLY A 62 -4.91 -17.89 -2.97
N ASP A 63 -3.94 -18.54 -3.61
CA ASP A 63 -3.15 -19.65 -3.02
C ASP A 63 -2.40 -19.23 -1.75
N TYR A 64 -2.09 -17.93 -1.61
CA TYR A 64 -1.33 -17.38 -0.48
C TYR A 64 -2.15 -16.44 0.39
N HIS A 65 -3.48 -16.44 0.26
CA HIS A 65 -4.38 -15.55 0.98
C HIS A 65 -4.15 -15.58 2.49
N GLU A 66 -4.24 -16.77 3.10
CA GLU A 66 -4.13 -16.94 4.56
C GLU A 66 -2.78 -16.45 5.09
N LEU A 67 -1.68 -16.75 4.37
CA LEU A 67 -0.33 -16.36 4.74
C LEU A 67 -0.10 -14.85 4.65
N ALA A 68 -0.62 -14.21 3.60
CA ALA A 68 -0.52 -12.77 3.42
C ALA A 68 -1.41 -12.01 4.43
N LEU A 69 -2.60 -12.55 4.73
CA LEU A 69 -3.51 -12.02 5.73
C LEU A 69 -2.91 -12.10 7.13
N GLU A 70 -2.36 -13.26 7.52
CA GLU A 70 -1.67 -13.45 8.80
C GLU A 70 -0.52 -12.45 8.95
N ALA A 71 0.31 -12.29 7.93
CA ALA A 71 1.42 -11.33 7.97
C ALA A 71 0.96 -9.87 8.15
N LEU A 72 -0.19 -9.48 7.59
CA LEU A 72 -0.79 -8.16 7.82
C LEU A 72 -1.40 -8.02 9.24
N CYS A 73 -2.00 -9.08 9.77
CA CYS A 73 -2.42 -9.13 11.18
C CYS A 73 -1.22 -8.94 12.12
N GLU A 74 -0.09 -9.57 11.83
CA GLU A 74 1.14 -9.37 12.58
C GLU A 74 1.67 -7.93 12.44
N ALA A 75 1.62 -7.36 11.23
CA ALA A 75 2.03 -5.98 10.96
C ALA A 75 1.19 -4.98 11.78
N ARG A 76 -0.13 -5.22 11.89
CA ARG A 76 -1.04 -4.46 12.75
C ARG A 76 -0.58 -4.46 14.20
N ASN A 77 -0.33 -5.65 14.73
CA ASN A 77 0.05 -5.83 16.12
C ASN A 77 1.44 -5.21 16.42
N SER A 78 2.32 -5.23 15.41
CA SER A 78 3.66 -4.62 15.48
C SER A 78 3.65 -3.10 15.28
N GLY A 79 2.61 -2.57 14.63
CA GLY A 79 2.41 -1.16 14.31
C GLY A 79 2.21 -0.23 15.51
N GLY A 80 1.97 -0.80 16.70
CA GLY A 80 1.96 -0.06 17.98
C GLY A 80 3.30 0.58 18.36
N GLU A 81 4.42 0.13 17.78
CA GLU A 81 5.77 0.60 18.14
C GLU A 81 6.51 1.33 16.99
N ARG A 82 6.09 1.18 15.73
CA ARG A 82 6.80 1.70 14.55
C ARG A 82 6.16 2.88 13.83
N GLY A 83 5.10 3.47 14.39
CA GLY A 83 4.43 4.64 13.82
C GLY A 83 5.28 5.92 13.88
N ARG A 84 6.37 6.01 13.08
CA ARG A 84 7.17 7.25 12.96
C ARG A 84 8.18 7.36 11.81
N MET A 85 8.02 6.65 10.70
CA MET A 85 8.82 6.96 9.51
C MET A 85 7.94 7.35 8.31
N ASN A 86 7.89 8.67 8.10
CA ASN A 86 7.57 9.36 6.86
C ASN A 86 6.12 9.34 6.34
N GLY A 87 5.32 10.27 6.87
CA GLY A 87 4.03 10.68 6.30
C GLY A 87 3.83 12.18 6.39
N ALA A 88 4.56 12.95 5.57
CA ALA A 88 4.10 14.27 5.15
C ALA A 88 2.90 14.05 4.20
N GLY A 89 1.70 13.95 4.76
CA GLY A 89 0.47 13.72 4.01
C GLY A 89 -0.68 14.38 4.75
N ASN A 90 -0.93 15.63 4.39
CA ASN A 90 -1.97 16.51 4.90
C ASN A 90 -3.36 15.86 4.76
N ALA A 91 -3.92 15.31 5.85
CA ALA A 91 -5.30 14.86 5.90
C ALA A 91 -6.24 16.07 5.98
N ASN A 92 -6.62 16.61 4.81
CA ASN A 92 -7.68 17.59 4.68
C ASN A 92 -8.94 16.95 4.07
N GLY A 93 -9.98 16.83 4.89
CA GLY A 93 -11.37 16.51 4.50
C GLY A 93 -12.04 15.64 5.57
N HIS A 94 -13.22 15.92 6.08
CA HIS A 94 -14.25 16.88 5.74
C HIS A 94 -15.24 16.98 6.92
N ILE A 95 -15.81 18.17 7.08
CA ILE A 95 -16.77 18.62 8.10
C ILE A 95 -18.10 17.86 8.00
N THR A 96 -18.72 17.53 9.13
CA THR A 96 -20.19 17.49 9.23
C THR A 96 -20.66 18.25 10.46
N ASN A 97 -21.35 19.37 10.21
CA ASN A 97 -22.12 20.14 11.18
C ASN A 97 -23.41 19.41 11.56
N GLY A 98 -23.94 19.66 12.76
CA GLY A 98 -25.39 19.59 13.00
C GLY A 98 -25.81 19.07 14.37
N ARG A 99 -25.81 19.96 15.36
CA ARG A 99 -26.40 19.74 16.70
C ARG A 99 -27.82 20.30 16.72
N GLY A 100 -28.82 19.48 17.02
CA GLY A 100 -30.22 19.87 17.30
C GLY A 100 -31.14 18.65 17.45
N PRO A 101 -32.20 18.69 18.29
CA PRO A 101 -32.41 17.67 19.32
C PRO A 101 -33.64 16.76 19.16
N ALA A 102 -33.59 15.65 19.92
CA ALA A 102 -34.65 14.89 20.61
C ALA A 102 -36.03 14.73 19.98
N SER A 103 -36.41 13.47 19.74
CA SER A 103 -37.78 12.97 19.93
C SER A 103 -37.70 11.48 20.31
N ASP A 104 -38.36 11.15 21.40
CA ASP A 104 -38.51 9.83 22.01
C ASP A 104 -39.32 8.89 21.11
N ASP A 105 -38.97 7.60 21.09
CA ASP A 105 -39.92 6.48 21.04
C ASP A 105 -39.16 5.15 21.27
N GLU A 106 -39.49 4.48 22.37
CA GLU A 106 -39.01 3.14 22.70
C GLU A 106 -39.80 2.08 21.94
N ASP A 107 -39.11 1.20 21.20
CA ASP A 107 -39.62 -0.14 20.92
C ASP A 107 -38.50 -1.17 21.10
N ARG A 108 -38.74 -2.08 22.03
CA ARG A 108 -37.79 -3.04 22.58
C ARG A 108 -38.08 -4.39 21.92
N SER A 109 -37.29 -4.74 20.90
CA SER A 109 -37.18 -6.14 20.47
C SER A 109 -35.75 -6.64 20.70
N GLU A 110 -35.67 -7.49 21.73
CA GLU A 110 -34.49 -8.12 22.29
C GLU A 110 -34.31 -9.48 21.63
N TYR A 111 -33.35 -9.59 20.70
CA TYR A 111 -32.56 -10.79 20.35
C TYR A 111 -31.38 -10.32 19.48
N GLY A 112 -30.46 -9.56 20.08
CA GLY A 112 -29.16 -9.21 19.49
C GLY A 112 -28.09 -10.13 20.04
N SER A 113 -27.48 -10.95 19.18
CA SER A 113 -26.26 -11.67 19.53
C SER A 113 -25.08 -10.69 19.39
N GLU A 114 -24.66 -10.13 20.51
CA GLU A 114 -23.53 -9.21 20.66
C GLU A 114 -22.21 -10.00 20.61
N ASP A 115 -21.78 -10.47 19.42
CA ASP A 115 -20.47 -11.15 19.24
C ASP A 115 -19.89 -10.97 17.82
N GLY A 116 -20.34 -9.95 17.09
CA GLY A 116 -19.90 -9.67 15.71
C GLY A 116 -19.10 -8.38 15.54
N SER A 117 -18.94 -7.57 16.59
CA SER A 117 -18.32 -6.24 16.48
C SER A 117 -16.79 -6.27 16.46
N GLU A 118 -16.17 -7.15 17.24
CA GLU A 118 -14.71 -7.24 17.36
C GLU A 118 -14.07 -7.84 16.09
N TYR A 119 -14.66 -8.90 15.55
CA TYR A 119 -14.19 -9.54 14.31
C TYR A 119 -14.23 -8.61 13.09
N GLU A 120 -15.26 -7.78 12.97
CA GLU A 120 -15.38 -6.81 11.87
C GLU A 120 -14.41 -5.63 12.04
N GLU A 121 -14.15 -5.20 13.29
CA GLU A 121 -13.14 -4.19 13.58
C GLU A 121 -11.73 -4.68 13.22
N ASP A 122 -11.42 -5.93 13.57
CA ASP A 122 -10.15 -6.59 13.22
C ASP A 122 -9.95 -6.70 11.71
N LYS A 123 -10.98 -7.16 10.97
CA LYS A 123 -10.94 -7.25 9.50
C LYS A 123 -10.72 -5.87 8.88
N LYS A 124 -11.39 -4.84 9.39
CA LYS A 124 -11.23 -3.47 8.93
C LYS A 124 -9.82 -2.92 9.20
N ALA A 125 -9.25 -3.17 10.38
CA ALA A 125 -7.89 -2.71 10.70
C ALA A 125 -6.83 -3.35 9.77
N VAL A 126 -6.99 -4.63 9.47
CA VAL A 126 -6.11 -5.34 8.52
C VAL A 126 -6.27 -4.80 7.10
N GLN A 127 -7.51 -4.51 6.70
CA GLN A 127 -7.83 -3.86 5.43
C GLN A 127 -7.16 -2.49 5.30
N GLU A 128 -7.17 -1.68 6.35
CA GLU A 128 -6.54 -0.36 6.39
C GLU A 128 -5.03 -0.47 6.16
N ILE A 129 -4.35 -1.40 6.83
CA ILE A 129 -2.91 -1.62 6.66
C ILE A 129 -2.58 -2.15 5.26
N SER A 130 -3.36 -3.10 4.74
CA SER A 130 -3.22 -3.58 3.37
C SER A 130 -3.31 -2.42 2.37
N THR A 131 -4.27 -1.53 2.58
CA THR A 131 -4.50 -0.35 1.75
C THR A 131 -3.33 0.63 1.84
N THR A 132 -2.78 0.87 3.03
CA THR A 132 -1.59 1.71 3.24
C THR A 132 -0.37 1.14 2.50
N TYR A 133 -0.09 -0.16 2.65
CA TYR A 133 1.02 -0.79 1.95
C TYR A 133 0.84 -0.85 0.43
N ALA A 134 -0.39 -1.02 -0.05
CA ALA A 134 -0.68 -0.96 -1.48
C ALA A 134 -0.38 0.44 -2.04
N LEU A 135 -0.81 1.50 -1.34
CA LEU A 135 -0.50 2.88 -1.72
C LEU A 135 1.01 3.15 -1.76
N GLU A 136 1.72 2.81 -0.69
CA GLU A 136 3.17 3.00 -0.61
C GLU A 136 3.90 2.24 -1.74
N SER A 137 3.44 1.02 -2.04
CA SER A 137 3.97 0.22 -3.13
C SER A 137 3.81 0.92 -4.48
N TYR A 138 2.63 1.48 -4.79
CA TYR A 138 2.41 2.25 -6.02
C TYR A 138 3.32 3.48 -6.10
N GLN A 139 3.46 4.23 -5.00
CA GLN A 139 4.31 5.42 -4.94
C GLN A 139 5.78 5.07 -5.20
N LYS A 140 6.31 4.03 -4.53
CA LYS A 140 7.68 3.54 -4.74
C LYS A 140 7.87 3.02 -6.16
N LEU A 141 6.93 2.25 -6.71
CA LEU A 141 6.99 1.79 -8.10
C LEU A 141 7.06 2.96 -9.08
N ALA A 142 6.19 3.96 -8.95
CA ALA A 142 6.18 5.13 -9.80
C ALA A 142 7.53 5.88 -9.77
N ARG A 143 8.05 6.12 -8.56
CA ARG A 143 9.33 6.80 -8.35
C ARG A 143 10.50 6.01 -8.94
N ASN A 144 10.65 4.75 -8.55
CA ASN A 144 11.81 3.93 -8.87
C ASN A 144 11.85 3.53 -10.35
N LEU A 145 10.70 3.23 -10.96
CA LEU A 145 10.62 2.98 -12.40
C LEU A 145 10.97 4.23 -13.23
N THR A 146 10.60 5.43 -12.75
CA THR A 146 10.99 6.69 -13.39
C THR A 146 12.49 6.89 -13.34
N GLN A 147 13.11 6.65 -12.18
CA GLN A 147 14.58 6.70 -12.01
C GLN A 147 15.30 5.67 -12.89
N CYS A 148 14.71 4.49 -13.07
CA CYS A 148 15.21 3.45 -13.98
C CYS A 148 14.98 3.75 -15.47
N GLY A 149 14.29 4.86 -15.82
CA GLY A 149 13.95 5.20 -17.20
C GLY A 149 12.83 4.35 -17.82
N ARG A 150 12.11 3.54 -17.03
CA ARG A 150 11.01 2.66 -17.48
C ARG A 150 9.68 3.42 -17.49
N LEU A 151 9.62 4.51 -18.24
CA LEU A 151 8.55 5.52 -18.15
C LEU A 151 7.15 5.00 -18.49
N ARG A 152 7.02 4.04 -19.42
CA ARG A 152 5.73 3.44 -19.74
C ARG A 152 5.16 2.64 -18.56
N THR A 153 5.97 1.74 -18.01
CA THR A 153 5.59 0.93 -16.85
C THR A 153 5.32 1.81 -15.64
N ALA A 154 6.14 2.86 -15.42
CA ALA A 154 5.89 3.85 -14.38
C ALA A 154 4.51 4.51 -14.55
N PHE A 155 4.17 4.92 -15.77
CA PHE A 155 2.87 5.51 -16.08
C PHE A 155 1.70 4.55 -15.81
N ASP A 156 1.82 3.29 -16.24
CA ASP A 156 0.80 2.26 -16.03
C ASP A 156 0.53 2.04 -14.53
N PHE A 157 1.59 1.99 -13.71
CA PHE A 157 1.45 1.89 -12.25
C PHE A 157 0.86 3.15 -11.63
N CYS A 158 1.23 4.35 -12.10
CA CYS A 158 0.57 5.58 -11.63
C CYS A 158 -0.93 5.56 -11.94
N GLN A 159 -1.31 5.11 -13.15
CA GLN A 159 -2.72 5.04 -13.54
C GLN A 159 -3.51 4.04 -12.69
N ARG A 160 -2.97 2.83 -12.51
CA ARG A 160 -3.57 1.81 -11.63
C ARG A 160 -3.66 2.28 -10.18
N GLY A 161 -2.59 2.89 -9.68
CA GLY A 161 -2.57 3.48 -8.35
C GLY A 161 -3.64 4.56 -8.19
N LEU A 162 -3.79 5.47 -9.15
CA LEU A 162 -4.82 6.52 -9.11
C LEU A 162 -6.25 6.02 -9.29
N MET A 163 -6.46 4.82 -9.85
CA MET A 163 -7.78 4.18 -9.82
C MET A 163 -8.16 3.77 -8.39
N ALA A 164 -7.20 3.32 -7.58
CA ALA A 164 -7.40 2.96 -6.18
C ALA A 164 -7.29 4.17 -5.22
N PHE A 165 -6.45 5.15 -5.56
CA PHE A 165 -6.07 6.30 -4.72
C PHE A 165 -6.16 7.62 -5.51
N PRO A 166 -7.37 8.10 -5.88
CA PRO A 166 -7.52 9.17 -6.88
C PRO A 166 -6.90 10.53 -6.49
N LYS A 167 -6.71 10.78 -5.20
CA LYS A 167 -6.26 12.07 -4.65
C LYS A 167 -4.78 12.07 -4.25
N ASP A 168 -4.04 11.02 -4.60
CA ASP A 168 -2.64 10.92 -4.19
C ASP A 168 -1.72 11.75 -5.10
N ASP A 169 -1.13 12.81 -4.53
CA ASP A 169 -0.27 13.75 -5.26
C ASP A 169 1.05 13.07 -5.71
N ASP A 170 1.58 12.14 -4.90
CA ASP A 170 2.81 11.39 -5.21
C ASP A 170 2.65 10.45 -6.42
N LEU A 171 1.42 10.09 -6.80
CA LEU A 171 1.11 9.40 -8.06
C LEU A 171 0.70 10.36 -9.18
N GLN A 172 0.05 11.49 -8.87
CA GLN A 172 -0.34 12.48 -9.88
C GLN A 172 0.87 13.18 -10.51
N HIS A 173 1.83 13.60 -9.69
CA HIS A 173 3.03 14.31 -10.14
C HIS A 173 3.86 13.52 -11.16
N PRO A 174 4.32 12.28 -10.88
CA PRO A 174 5.08 11.51 -11.85
C PRO A 174 4.26 11.17 -13.10
N ARG A 175 2.96 10.86 -12.96
CA ARG A 175 2.09 10.61 -14.12
C ARG A 175 2.02 11.80 -15.06
N ALA A 176 1.88 13.01 -14.53
CA ALA A 176 1.82 14.23 -15.31
C ALA A 176 3.18 14.56 -15.97
N ALA A 177 4.28 14.29 -15.27
CA ALA A 177 5.64 14.53 -15.74
C ALA A 177 6.08 13.57 -16.86
N ILE A 178 5.57 12.34 -16.90
CA ILE A 178 5.91 11.38 -17.95
C ILE A 178 5.37 11.86 -19.31
N PRO A 179 6.23 12.08 -20.34
CA PRO A 179 5.79 12.60 -21.63
C PRO A 179 4.82 11.67 -22.35
N ALA A 180 3.91 12.26 -23.15
CA ALA A 180 2.87 11.51 -23.87
C ALA A 180 3.43 10.41 -24.79
N THR A 181 4.63 10.62 -25.35
CA THR A 181 5.35 9.62 -26.18
C THR A 181 5.62 8.31 -25.45
N HIS A 182 5.72 8.33 -24.12
CA HIS A 182 5.97 7.15 -23.29
C HIS A 182 4.69 6.53 -22.71
N ARG A 183 3.53 7.16 -22.90
CA ARG A 183 2.24 6.66 -22.39
C ARG A 183 1.65 5.55 -23.27
N GLY A 184 2.16 5.39 -24.49
CA GLY A 184 1.70 4.42 -25.47
C GLY A 184 0.31 4.74 -25.98
N THR A 185 0.21 5.07 -27.27
CA THR A 185 -1.05 4.96 -28.00
C THR A 185 -1.53 3.51 -27.89
N GLN A 186 -2.79 3.31 -27.48
CA GLN A 186 -3.53 2.11 -27.85
C GLN A 186 -3.36 1.97 -29.37
N LEU A 187 -2.48 1.07 -29.83
CA LEU A 187 -2.51 0.65 -31.22
C LEU A 187 -3.92 0.10 -31.42
N GLN A 188 -4.68 0.77 -32.27
CA GLN A 188 -5.94 0.27 -32.81
C GLN A 188 -5.72 -1.20 -33.14
N ARG A 189 -6.43 -2.09 -32.42
CA ARG A 189 -6.63 -3.44 -32.91
C ARG A 189 -7.52 -3.27 -34.13
N ASP A 190 -6.92 -3.22 -35.32
CA ASP A 190 -7.67 -3.25 -36.55
C ASP A 190 -8.49 -4.56 -36.57
N PRO A 191 -9.82 -4.50 -36.76
CA PRO A 191 -10.61 -5.70 -36.95
C PRO A 191 -10.23 -6.29 -38.32
N SER A 192 -9.76 -7.54 -38.31
CA SER A 192 -9.70 -8.40 -39.51
C SER A 192 -11.06 -9.02 -39.76
#